data_AF-A0A8C9W2X0-F1
#
_entry.id   AF-A0A8C9W2X0-F1
#
_cell.length_a   1.000
_cell.length_b   1.000
_cell.length_c   1.000
_cell.angle_alpha   90.00
_cell.angle_beta   90.00
_cell.angle_gamma   90.00
#
_symmetry.space_group_name_H-M   'P 1'
#
loop_
_entity.id
_entity.type
_entity.pdbx_description
1 polymer ?
#
loop_
_entity_poly.entity_id
_entity_poly.type
_entity_poly.pdbx_seq_one_letter_code
_entity_poly.pdbx_strand_id
1 'polypeptide(L)'
;MDEQALLGLNPNADASYQQRALAYFEQLKESPDAWQVCAESLAKGLYSDDHVKFFCFQVLEHQIKFRHGALSAAQQQLFRETLMKWLPSHYVNKTK
;
A
#
# COMPACT_ATOMS: atom_id res chain seq x y z
N MET A 1 4.16 -4.01 -7.64
CA MET A 1 4.58 -4.73 -6.43
C MET A 1 5.19 -6.06 -6.84
N ASP A 2 5.99 -6.69 -5.98
CA ASP A 2 6.49 -8.06 -6.18
C ASP A 2 5.31 -9.04 -5.99
N GLU A 3 4.84 -9.61 -7.10
CA GLU A 3 3.68 -10.51 -7.12
C GLU A 3 3.91 -11.80 -6.32
N GLN A 4 5.15 -12.29 -6.23
CA GLN A 4 5.46 -13.48 -5.44
C GLN A 4 5.40 -13.20 -3.94
N ALA A 5 5.78 -12.00 -3.52
CA ALA A 5 5.60 -11.58 -2.14
C ALA A 5 4.10 -11.43 -1.80
N LEU A 6 3.27 -10.99 -2.74
CA LEU A 6 1.82 -10.87 -2.52
C LEU A 6 1.13 -12.22 -2.32
N LEU A 7 1.63 -13.31 -2.92
CA LEU A 7 1.09 -14.66 -2.68
C LEU A 7 1.14 -15.06 -1.20
N GLY A 8 2.16 -14.60 -0.47
CA GLY A 8 2.29 -14.86 0.96
C GLY A 8 1.35 -14.05 1.86
N LEU A 9 0.60 -13.09 1.31
CA LEU A 9 -0.46 -12.38 2.05
C LEU A 9 -1.75 -13.20 2.15
N ASN A 10 -1.87 -14.29 1.37
CA ASN A 10 -2.98 -15.21 1.49
C ASN A 10 -2.84 -16.02 2.80
N PRO A 11 -3.88 -16.09 3.66
CA PRO A 11 -3.81 -16.86 4.90
C PRO A 11 -3.56 -18.36 4.69
N ASN A 12 -3.86 -18.88 3.50
CA ASN A 12 -3.62 -20.28 3.12
C ASN A 12 -2.23 -20.51 2.49
N ALA A 13 -1.39 -19.49 2.36
CA ALA A 13 -0.04 -19.63 1.81
C ALA A 13 0.90 -20.35 2.78
N ASP A 14 1.85 -21.11 2.25
CA ASP A 14 2.86 -21.78 3.08
C ASP A 14 3.67 -20.78 3.90
N ALA A 15 4.18 -21.22 5.05
CA ALA A 15 4.97 -20.40 5.97
C ALA A 15 6.18 -19.72 5.29
N SER A 16 6.78 -20.34 4.28
CA SER A 16 7.87 -19.76 3.48
C SER A 16 7.43 -18.55 2.65
N TYR A 17 6.26 -18.60 2.04
CA TYR A 17 5.68 -17.47 1.30
C TYR A 17 5.27 -16.35 2.25
N GLN A 18 4.68 -16.68 3.40
CA GLN A 18 4.32 -15.69 4.44
C GLN A 18 5.56 -14.95 4.95
N GLN A 19 6.65 -15.66 5.26
CA GLN A 19 7.92 -15.04 5.64
C GLN A 19 8.46 -14.10 4.56
N ARG A 20 8.35 -14.50 3.29
CA ARG A 20 8.77 -13.66 2.17
C ARG A 20 7.91 -12.40 2.03
N ALA A 21 6.59 -12.51 2.22
CA ALA A 21 5.68 -11.38 2.23
C ALA A 21 6.01 -10.38 3.34
N LEU A 22 6.31 -10.89 4.55
CA LEU A 22 6.74 -10.07 5.69
C LEU A 22 8.09 -9.38 5.44
N ALA A 23 9.06 -10.09 4.88
CA ALA A 23 10.35 -9.48 4.55
C ALA A 23 10.21 -8.37 3.49
N TYR A 24 9.40 -8.61 2.46
CA TYR A 24 9.08 -7.60 1.45
C TYR A 24 8.36 -6.40 2.06
N PHE A 25 7.48 -6.64 3.04
CA PHE A 25 6.78 -5.57 3.76
C PHE A 25 7.70 -4.63 4.50
N GLU A 26 8.63 -5.19 5.28
CA GLU A 26 9.59 -4.39 6.04
C GLU A 26 10.45 -3.56 5.07
N GLN A 27 10.89 -4.15 3.95
CA GLN A 27 11.61 -3.41 2.91
C GLN A 27 10.79 -2.26 2.32
N LEU A 28 9.48 -2.45 2.10
CA LEU A 28 8.62 -1.39 1.61
C LEU A 28 8.43 -0.25 2.63
N LYS A 29 8.39 -0.55 3.94
CA LYS A 29 8.36 0.50 4.97
C LYS A 29 9.68 1.28 5.04
N GLU A 30 10.79 0.56 4.88
CA GLU A 30 12.13 1.14 4.93
C GLU A 30 12.50 1.92 3.67
N SER A 31 11.76 1.75 2.58
CA SER A 31 12.00 2.48 1.34
C SER A 31 11.27 3.83 1.31
N PRO A 32 11.96 4.93 0.92
CA PRO A 32 11.37 6.27 0.86
C PRO A 32 10.34 6.42 -0.27
N ASP A 33 10.38 5.57 -1.30
CA ASP A 33 9.55 5.70 -2.51
C ASP A 33 8.55 4.55 -2.68
N ALA A 34 8.69 3.47 -1.90
CA ALA A 34 7.83 2.28 -1.96
C ALA A 34 6.34 2.57 -1.72
N TRP A 35 6.03 3.61 -0.95
CA TRP A 35 4.65 4.04 -0.74
C TRP A 35 3.96 4.48 -2.03
N GLN A 36 4.70 4.99 -3.02
CA GLN A 36 4.13 5.38 -4.32
C GLN A 36 3.58 4.16 -5.04
N VAL A 37 4.30 3.04 -4.99
CA VAL A 37 3.84 1.77 -5.56
C VAL A 37 2.54 1.30 -4.88
N CYS A 38 2.45 1.43 -3.56
CA CYS A 38 1.23 1.10 -2.81
C CYS A 38 0.07 2.04 -3.18
N ALA A 39 0.34 3.34 -3.25
CA ALA A 39 -0.63 4.38 -3.57
C ALA A 39 -1.18 4.22 -4.99
N GLU A 40 -0.30 3.98 -5.97
CA GLU A 40 -0.69 3.71 -7.35
C GLU A 40 -1.47 2.41 -7.50
N SER A 41 -1.06 1.35 -6.81
CA SER A 41 -1.75 0.05 -6.86
C SER A 41 -3.18 0.16 -6.34
N LEU A 42 -3.38 0.94 -5.27
CA LEU A 42 -4.69 1.29 -4.73
C LEU A 42 -5.48 2.17 -5.69
N ALA A 43 -4.89 3.25 -6.23
CA ALA A 43 -5.54 4.19 -7.14
C ALA A 43 -6.00 3.54 -8.46
N LYS A 44 -5.18 2.64 -9.02
CA LYS A 44 -5.49 1.90 -10.24
C LYS A 44 -6.41 0.69 -9.98
N GLY A 45 -6.66 0.35 -8.72
CA GLY A 45 -7.43 -0.84 -8.34
C GLY A 45 -6.83 -2.14 -8.89
N LEU A 46 -5.49 -2.22 -8.98
CA LEU A 46 -4.80 -3.37 -9.60
C LEU A 46 -5.08 -4.68 -8.87
N TYR A 47 -5.38 -4.60 -7.58
CA TYR A 47 -5.60 -5.76 -6.73
C TYR A 47 -7.02 -5.71 -6.14
N SER A 48 -7.80 -6.77 -6.38
CA SER A 48 -9.12 -6.96 -5.78
C SER A 48 -9.04 -7.57 -4.37
N ASP A 49 -7.94 -8.24 -4.03
CA ASP A 49 -7.72 -8.89 -2.73
C ASP A 49 -7.64 -7.86 -1.60
N ASP A 50 -8.45 -8.05 -0.56
CA ASP A 50 -8.52 -7.14 0.58
C ASP A 50 -7.26 -7.18 1.46
N HIS A 51 -6.52 -8.30 1.49
CA HIS A 51 -5.25 -8.39 2.21
C HIS A 51 -4.19 -7.50 1.55
N VAL A 52 -4.15 -7.48 0.21
CA VAL A 52 -3.23 -6.61 -0.54
C VAL A 52 -3.60 -5.14 -0.35
N LYS A 53 -4.89 -4.79 -0.33
CA LYS A 53 -5.34 -3.43 -0.03
C LYS A 53 -4.96 -3.02 1.38
N PHE A 54 -5.26 -3.86 2.37
CA PHE A 54 -4.95 -3.60 3.78
C PHE A 54 -3.45 -3.37 3.96
N PHE A 55 -2.63 -4.22 3.32
CA PHE A 55 -1.19 -4.08 3.29
C PHE A 55 -0.74 -2.73 2.69
N CYS A 56 -1.28 -2.35 1.53
CA CYS A 56 -0.98 -1.06 0.93
C CYS A 56 -1.31 0.10 1.89
N PHE A 57 -2.47 0.04 2.56
CA PHE A 57 -2.83 1.03 3.57
C PHE A 57 -1.88 1.04 4.76
N GLN A 58 -1.39 -0.12 5.18
CA GLN A 58 -0.47 -0.23 6.29
C GLN A 58 0.90 0.38 5.96
N VAL A 59 1.42 0.20 4.74
CA VAL A 59 2.64 0.88 4.26
C VAL A 59 2.42 2.40 4.23
N LEU A 60 1.29 2.84 3.68
CA LEU A 60 0.93 4.26 3.60
C LEU A 60 0.82 4.89 4.99
N GLU A 61 0.14 4.23 5.92
CA GLU A 61 -0.01 4.68 7.31
C GLU A 61 1.35 4.82 8.00
N HIS A 62 2.22 3.81 7.85
CA HIS A 62 3.55 3.83 8.43
C HIS A 62 4.39 4.99 7.90
N GLN A 63 4.32 5.28 6.59
CA GLN A 63 5.02 6.43 6.03
C GLN A 63 4.53 7.75 6.61
N ILE A 64 3.22 7.94 6.79
CA ILE A 64 2.70 9.17 7.41
C ILE A 64 3.15 9.26 8.87
N LYS A 65 3.08 8.17 9.63
CA LYS A 65 3.37 8.18 11.06
C LYS A 65 4.84 8.39 11.38
N PHE A 66 5.73 7.71 10.66
CA PHE A 66 7.16 7.65 11.03
C PHE A 66 8.07 8.44 10.11
N ARG A 67 7.66 8.69 8.87
CA ARG A 67 8.54 9.24 7.82
C ARG A 67 7.98 10.45 7.09
N HIS A 68 6.84 10.99 7.53
CA HIS A 68 6.27 12.20 6.93
C HIS A 68 7.22 13.39 7.00
N GLY A 69 7.99 13.54 8.08
CA GLY A 69 9.02 14.57 8.20
C GLY A 69 10.24 14.37 7.31
N ALA A 70 10.46 13.15 6.80
CA ALA A 70 11.53 12.83 5.85
C ALA A 70 11.09 12.97 4.38
N LEU A 71 9.78 13.04 4.12
CA LEU A 71 9.25 13.29 2.79
C LEU A 71 9.39 14.77 2.41
N SER A 72 9.80 15.02 1.17
CA SER A 72 9.75 16.36 0.58
C SER A 72 8.31 16.89 0.49
N ALA A 73 8.15 18.22 0.44
CA ALA A 73 6.84 18.85 0.28
C ALA A 73 6.08 18.32 -0.95
N ALA A 74 6.79 18.06 -2.05
CA ALA A 74 6.22 17.47 -3.27
C ALA A 74 5.70 16.03 -3.03
N GLN A 75 6.46 15.20 -2.30
CA GLN A 75 6.04 13.84 -1.96
C GLN A 75 4.83 13.83 -1.00
N GLN A 76 4.82 14.72 0.00
CA GLN A 76 3.67 14.88 0.90
C GLN A 76 2.41 15.29 0.15
N GLN A 77 2.53 16.22 -0.81
CA GLN A 77 1.43 16.64 -1.65
C GLN A 77 0.93 15.51 -2.55
N LEU A 78 1.83 14.78 -3.22
CA LEU A 78 1.48 13.64 -4.06
C LEU A 78 0.76 12.54 -3.26
N PHE A 79 1.23 12.27 -2.05
CA PHE A 79 0.61 11.31 -1.13
C PHE A 79 -0.84 11.72 -0.81
N ARG A 80 -1.03 13.00 -0.42
CA ARG A 80 -2.35 13.55 -0.08
C ARG A 80 -3.29 13.55 -1.28
N GLU A 81 -2.81 13.93 -2.46
CA GLU A 81 -3.59 13.89 -3.70
C GLU A 81 -4.02 12.46 -4.05
N THR A 82 -3.14 11.48 -3.87
CA THR A 82 -3.46 10.08 -4.17
C THR A 82 -4.56 9.55 -3.25
N LEU A 83 -4.47 9.80 -1.94
CA LEU A 83 -5.52 9.43 -0.99
C LEU A 83 -6.86 10.16 -1.28
N MET A 84 -6.80 11.47 -1.56
CA MET A 84 -8.00 12.27 -1.87
C MET A 84 -8.65 11.88 -3.19
N LYS A 85 -7.90 11.29 -4.14
CA LYS A 85 -8.46 10.68 -5.36
C LYS A 85 -9.03 9.29 -5.09
N TRP A 86 -8.36 8.50 -4.25
CA TRP A 86 -8.78 7.13 -3.94
C TRP A 86 -10.07 7.08 -3.10
N LEU A 87 -10.18 7.94 -2.08
CA LEU A 87 -11.34 7.99 -1.16
C LEU A 87 -12.69 8.14 -1.90
N PRO A 88 -12.90 9.16 -2.74
CA PRO A 88 -14.16 9.32 -3.47
C PRO A 88 -14.44 8.14 -4.41
N SER A 89 -13.41 7.57 -5.05
CA SER A 89 -13.57 6.42 -5.96
C SER A 89 -14.14 5.18 -5.26
N HIS A 90 -13.90 5.03 -3.95
CA HIS A 90 -14.41 3.91 -3.15
C HIS A 90 -15.68 4.23 -2.36
N TYR A 91 -15.97 5.50 -2.06
CA TYR A 91 -17.15 5.92 -1.28
C TYR A 91 -18.33 6.42 -2.14
N VAL A 92 -18.11 6.98 -3.33
CA VAL A 92 -19.18 7.53 -4.18
C VAL A 92 -20.01 6.44 -4.90
N ASN A 93 -19.56 5.19 -4.89
CA ASN A 93 -20.23 4.07 -5.58
C ASN A 93 -21.18 3.23 -4.71
N LYS A 94 -21.55 3.68 -3.49
CA LYS A 94 -22.51 2.96 -2.61
C LYS A 94 -23.93 3.56 -2.59
N THR A 95 -24.27 4.42 -3.55
CA THR A 95 -25.65 4.91 -3.75
C THR A 95 -26.10 4.67 -5.19
N LYS A 96 -26.44 3.42 -5.50
CA LYS A 96 -27.46 3.07 -6.49
C LYS A 96 -28.15 1.78 -6.06
#